data_AF-F4QG05-F1
#
_entry.id   AF-F4QG05-F1
#
_cell.length_a   1.000
_cell.length_b   1.000
_cell.length_c   1.000
_cell.angle_alpha   90.00
_cell.angle_beta   90.00
_cell.angle_gamma   90.00
#
_symmetry.space_group_name_H-M   'P 1'
#
loop_
_entity.id
_entity.type
_entity.pdbx_description
1 polymer ?
#
loop_
_entity_poly.entity_id
_entity_poly.type
_entity_poly.pdbx_seq_one_letter_code
_entity_poly.pdbx_strand_id
1 'polypeptide(L)'
;MQDQLFRHRPDQGIWGDCHRTCIANILEIPAADVPHSHQEMSGEEFKAQMDGYLASLGLISLTLWWPKPIDYILGIHRDLNPEISYILSGRTKKGIDHSVLCVGGVIRKNPSLDPDNDLVTPASDQNFQTTYVVPQRPPFISEQDFVDVARSWRRDGILSIEAT
;
A
#
# COMPACT_ATOMS: atom_id res chain seq x y z
N MET A 1 -7.80 -14.85 -4.84
CA MET A 1 -7.21 -13.55 -5.26
C MET A 1 -7.93 -13.06 -6.51
N GLN A 2 -8.29 -11.78 -6.55
CA GLN A 2 -9.12 -11.12 -7.55
C GLN A 2 -8.28 -10.33 -8.56
N ASP A 3 -8.78 -10.18 -9.78
CA ASP A 3 -8.29 -9.24 -10.79
C ASP A 3 -8.94 -7.87 -10.62
N GLN A 4 -8.33 -6.86 -11.22
CA GLN A 4 -8.84 -5.49 -11.25
C GLN A 4 -10.15 -5.45 -12.06
N LEU A 5 -11.12 -4.66 -11.62
CA LEU A 5 -12.44 -4.60 -12.26
C LEU A 5 -12.44 -3.67 -13.47
N PHE A 6 -11.55 -2.68 -13.47
CA PHE A 6 -11.46 -1.65 -14.51
C PHE A 6 -10.09 -1.69 -15.17
N ARG A 7 -10.09 -1.93 -16.48
CA ARG A 7 -8.89 -1.87 -17.31
C ARG A 7 -8.44 -0.42 -17.43
N HIS A 8 -7.18 -0.14 -17.09
CA HIS A 8 -6.62 1.22 -17.17
C HIS A 8 -6.57 1.70 -18.63
N ARG A 9 -7.42 2.68 -18.97
CA ARG A 9 -7.54 3.34 -20.29
C ARG A 9 -7.81 4.85 -20.09
N PRO A 10 -6.80 5.65 -19.67
CA PRO A 10 -6.98 7.07 -19.38
C PRO A 10 -7.43 7.89 -20.60
N ASP A 11 -7.01 7.46 -21.80
CA ASP A 11 -7.45 8.02 -23.08
C ASP A 11 -8.97 7.92 -23.31
N GLN A 12 -9.63 7.03 -22.58
CA GLN A 12 -11.08 6.81 -22.59
C GLN A 12 -11.75 7.28 -21.29
N GLY A 13 -11.01 7.98 -20.41
CA GLY A 13 -11.49 8.40 -19.09
C GLY A 13 -11.66 7.26 -18.09
N ILE A 14 -11.09 6.08 -18.35
CA ILE A 14 -11.18 4.92 -17.45
C ILE A 14 -9.87 4.80 -16.67
N TRP A 15 -9.93 5.16 -15.40
CA TRP A 15 -8.83 4.92 -14.47
C TRP A 15 -8.86 3.47 -13.99
N GLY A 16 -7.71 2.81 -14.06
CA GLY A 16 -7.55 1.45 -13.56
C GLY A 16 -7.62 1.39 -12.03
N ASP A 17 -7.99 0.23 -11.50
CA ASP A 17 -8.25 0.03 -10.08
C ASP A 17 -7.29 -0.97 -9.41
N CYS A 18 -6.11 -1.20 -10.00
CA CYS A 18 -5.12 -2.17 -9.51
C CYS A 18 -4.80 -2.02 -8.00
N HIS A 19 -4.63 -0.79 -7.51
CA HIS A 19 -4.27 -0.53 -6.12
C HIS A 19 -5.38 -0.94 -5.14
N ARG A 20 -6.63 -0.54 -5.40
CA ARG A 20 -7.76 -0.94 -4.53
C ARG A 20 -8.03 -2.44 -4.61
N THR A 21 -7.76 -3.08 -5.74
CA THR A 21 -7.85 -4.54 -5.87
C THR A 21 -6.79 -5.23 -5.02
N CYS A 22 -5.57 -4.70 -4.95
CA CYS A 22 -4.56 -5.21 -4.02
C CYS A 22 -5.02 -5.07 -2.56
N ILE A 23 -5.61 -3.93 -2.17
CA ILE A 23 -6.20 -3.74 -0.84
C ILE A 23 -7.32 -4.77 -0.57
N ALA A 24 -8.24 -4.96 -1.51
CA ALA A 24 -9.32 -5.93 -1.39
C ALA A 24 -8.80 -7.36 -1.21
N ASN A 25 -7.73 -7.72 -1.91
CA ASN A 25 -7.07 -9.01 -1.74
C ASN A 25 -6.41 -9.17 -0.37
N ILE A 26 -5.82 -8.10 0.19
CA ILE A 26 -5.25 -8.12 1.55
C ILE A 26 -6.35 -8.27 2.61
N LEU A 27 -7.47 -7.58 2.42
CA LEU A 27 -8.62 -7.59 3.34
C LEU A 27 -9.54 -8.80 3.16
N GLU A 28 -9.29 -9.62 2.13
CA GLU A 28 -10.13 -10.77 1.75
C GLU A 28 -11.61 -10.43 1.51
N ILE A 29 -11.87 -9.22 0.98
CA ILE A 29 -13.21 -8.73 0.62
C ILE A 29 -13.34 -8.53 -0.90
N PRO A 30 -14.57 -8.46 -1.46
CA PRO A 30 -14.77 -8.11 -2.87
C PRO A 30 -14.10 -6.78 -3.26
N ALA A 31 -13.45 -6.73 -4.43
CA ALA A 31 -12.82 -5.49 -4.92
C ALA A 31 -13.83 -4.35 -5.17
N ALA A 32 -15.09 -4.70 -5.43
CA ALA A 32 -16.18 -3.74 -5.56
C ALA A 32 -16.52 -3.03 -4.24
N ASP A 33 -16.16 -3.61 -3.10
CA ASP A 33 -16.43 -3.05 -1.77
C ASP A 33 -15.35 -2.06 -1.32
N VAL A 34 -14.22 -1.97 -2.06
CA VAL A 34 -13.19 -0.95 -1.84
C VAL A 34 -13.44 0.25 -2.76
N PRO A 35 -13.44 1.49 -2.22
CA PRO A 35 -13.70 2.69 -3.01
C PRO A 35 -12.80 2.84 -4.23
N HIS A 36 -13.40 3.37 -5.29
CA HIS A 36 -12.72 3.73 -6.53
C HIS A 36 -13.45 4.92 -7.15
N SER A 37 -12.68 5.81 -7.76
CA SER A 37 -13.22 6.91 -8.56
C SER A 37 -12.95 6.64 -10.03
N HIS A 38 -13.98 6.87 -10.84
CA HIS A 38 -13.87 6.92 -12.29
C HIS A 38 -13.47 8.31 -12.81
N GLN A 39 -13.35 9.30 -11.91
CA GLN A 39 -12.91 10.64 -12.27
C GLN A 39 -11.40 10.75 -12.15
N GLU A 40 -10.81 11.69 -12.91
CA GLU A 40 -9.42 12.06 -12.71
C GLU A 40 -9.25 12.58 -11.27
N MET A 41 -8.29 11.98 -10.56
CA MET A 41 -7.92 12.38 -9.21
C MET A 41 -6.43 12.61 -9.17
N SER A 42 -6.01 13.62 -8.44
CA SER A 42 -4.63 13.75 -7.99
C SER A 42 -4.26 12.57 -7.08
N GLY A 43 -2.96 12.31 -6.94
CA GLY A 43 -2.46 11.31 -5.98
C GLY A 43 -2.88 11.61 -4.55
N GLU A 44 -2.99 12.89 -4.17
CA GLU A 44 -3.42 13.32 -2.84
C GLU A 44 -4.90 13.02 -2.58
N GLU A 45 -5.78 13.30 -3.55
CA GLU A 45 -7.21 12.98 -3.43
C GLU A 45 -7.43 11.46 -3.35
N PHE A 46 -6.71 10.69 -4.18
CA PHE A 46 -6.78 9.23 -4.14
C PHE A 46 -6.34 8.70 -2.78
N LYS A 47 -5.21 9.22 -2.27
CA LYS A 47 -4.71 8.89 -0.93
C LYS A 47 -5.73 9.23 0.16
N ALA A 48 -6.31 10.43 0.13
CA ALA A 48 -7.30 10.85 1.13
C ALA A 48 -8.56 9.97 1.12
N GLN A 49 -9.04 9.59 -0.06
CA GLN A 49 -10.16 8.65 -0.21
C GLN A 49 -9.82 7.29 0.42
N MET A 50 -8.63 6.76 0.11
CA MET A 50 -8.23 5.44 0.61
C MET A 50 -7.94 5.44 2.11
N ASP A 51 -7.27 6.49 2.61
CA ASP A 51 -6.99 6.65 4.05
C ASP A 51 -8.30 6.77 4.84
N GLY A 52 -9.29 7.53 4.34
CA GLY A 52 -10.61 7.64 4.97
C GLY A 52 -11.35 6.31 5.02
N TYR A 53 -11.29 5.53 3.93
CA TYR A 53 -11.87 4.18 3.89
C TYR A 53 -11.20 3.23 4.88
N LEU A 54 -9.87 3.13 4.87
CA LEU A 54 -9.13 2.26 5.79
C LEU A 54 -9.35 2.68 7.25
N ALA A 55 -9.39 3.98 7.54
CA ALA A 55 -9.68 4.48 8.88
C ALA A 55 -11.07 4.07 9.38
N SER A 56 -12.07 4.01 8.49
CA SER A 56 -13.42 3.51 8.84
C SER A 56 -13.43 2.03 9.27
N LEU A 57 -12.39 1.28 8.89
CA LEU A 57 -12.16 -0.11 9.28
C LEU A 57 -11.18 -0.25 10.47
N GLY A 58 -10.71 0.87 11.05
CA GLY A 58 -9.68 0.86 12.10
C GLY A 58 -8.28 0.53 11.57
N LEU A 59 -8.04 0.75 10.28
CA LEU A 59 -6.78 0.46 9.58
C LEU A 59 -6.13 1.75 9.08
N ILE A 60 -4.84 1.67 8.74
CA ILE A 60 -4.08 2.72 8.05
C ILE A 60 -3.25 2.13 6.92
N SER A 61 -2.92 2.97 5.95
CA SER A 61 -1.94 2.69 4.92
C SER A 61 -0.56 3.22 5.34
N LEU A 62 0.41 2.32 5.57
CA LEU A 62 1.81 2.67 5.78
C LEU A 62 2.57 2.49 4.48
N THR A 63 3.08 3.58 3.90
CA THR A 63 3.82 3.55 2.63
C THR A 63 5.30 3.88 2.86
N LEU A 64 6.19 3.03 2.33
CA LEU A 64 7.64 3.22 2.34
C LEU A 64 8.15 3.42 0.92
N TRP A 65 9.06 4.37 0.74
CA TRP A 65 9.63 4.70 -0.57
C TRP A 65 11.02 4.08 -0.69
N TRP A 66 11.27 3.45 -1.83
CA TRP A 66 12.47 2.67 -2.08
C TRP A 66 13.21 3.20 -3.31
N PRO A 67 14.32 3.93 -3.11
CA PRO A 67 15.26 4.26 -4.18
C PRO A 67 16.18 3.07 -4.46
N LYS A 68 15.59 1.89 -4.65
CA LYS A 68 16.28 0.59 -4.78
C LYS A 68 15.58 -0.25 -5.85
N PRO A 69 16.30 -1.16 -6.53
CA PRO A 69 15.68 -2.05 -7.52
C PRO A 69 14.71 -3.04 -6.86
N ILE A 70 13.76 -3.54 -7.65
CA ILE A 70 12.71 -4.47 -7.19
C ILE A 70 13.28 -5.70 -6.47
N ASP A 71 14.34 -6.32 -6.99
CA ASP A 71 14.93 -7.53 -6.40
C ASP A 71 15.48 -7.30 -4.98
N TYR A 72 16.00 -6.09 -4.72
CA TYR A 72 16.45 -5.73 -3.38
C TYR A 72 15.27 -5.66 -2.41
N ILE A 73 14.18 -5.01 -2.82
CA ILE A 73 12.96 -4.84 -2.02
C ILE A 73 12.35 -6.21 -1.73
N LEU A 74 12.22 -7.06 -2.75
CA LEU A 74 11.73 -8.43 -2.62
C LEU A 74 12.62 -9.27 -1.70
N GLY A 75 13.95 -9.15 -1.80
CA GLY A 75 14.91 -9.81 -0.91
C GLY A 75 14.71 -9.44 0.56
N ILE A 76 14.58 -8.14 0.87
CA ILE A 76 14.31 -7.66 2.23
C ILE A 76 13.02 -8.28 2.79
N HIS A 77 11.96 -8.38 1.98
CA HIS A 77 10.70 -8.96 2.43
C HIS A 77 10.77 -10.47 2.63
N ARG A 78 11.49 -11.18 1.76
CA ARG A 78 11.75 -12.61 1.94
C ARG A 78 12.48 -12.87 3.25
N ASP A 79 13.49 -12.06 3.55
CA ASP A 79 14.42 -12.34 4.64
C ASP A 79 13.91 -11.82 6.00
N LEU A 80 13.17 -10.70 6.03
CA LEU A 80 12.72 -10.06 7.26
C LEU A 80 11.22 -10.18 7.54
N ASN A 81 10.38 -10.25 6.49
CA ASN A 81 8.92 -10.17 6.62
C ASN A 81 8.20 -11.23 5.77
N PRO A 82 8.53 -12.53 5.91
CA PRO A 82 8.12 -13.56 4.96
C PRO A 82 6.60 -13.78 4.88
N GLU A 83 5.87 -13.45 5.94
CA GLU A 83 4.43 -13.71 6.07
C GLU A 83 3.56 -12.45 5.88
N ILE A 84 4.17 -11.27 5.80
CA ILE A 84 3.44 -10.01 5.71
C ILE A 84 3.06 -9.74 4.25
N SER A 85 1.76 -9.53 4.02
CA SER A 85 1.24 -9.07 2.74
C SER A 85 1.49 -7.57 2.56
N TYR A 86 1.94 -7.18 1.37
CA TYR A 86 2.16 -5.78 1.03
C TYR A 86 1.88 -5.53 -0.44
N ILE A 87 1.53 -4.30 -0.75
CA ILE A 87 1.36 -3.81 -2.10
C ILE A 87 2.71 -3.26 -2.56
N LEU A 88 3.21 -3.71 -3.70
CA LEU A 88 4.35 -3.09 -4.35
C LEU A 88 3.85 -2.28 -5.54
N SER A 89 4.16 -0.99 -5.55
CA SER A 89 3.86 -0.09 -6.65
C SER A 89 5.14 0.30 -7.37
N GLY A 90 5.03 0.42 -8.69
CA GLY A 90 6.08 0.84 -9.59
C GLY A 90 5.47 1.17 -10.94
N ARG A 91 6.25 1.00 -12.00
CA ARG A 91 5.85 1.29 -13.37
C ARG A 91 6.10 0.10 -14.28
N THR A 92 5.15 -0.10 -15.18
CA THR A 92 5.14 -1.21 -16.14
C THR A 92 5.99 -0.90 -17.36
N LYS A 93 6.27 -1.91 -18.21
CA LYS A 93 6.99 -1.72 -19.48
C LYS A 93 6.34 -0.69 -20.40
N LYS A 94 5.02 -0.50 -20.28
CA LYS A 94 4.23 0.47 -21.05
C LYS A 94 4.29 1.88 -20.46
N GLY A 95 5.04 2.10 -19.39
CA GLY A 95 5.14 3.41 -18.76
C GLY A 95 3.90 3.81 -17.96
N ILE A 96 3.13 2.83 -17.48
CA ILE A 96 1.93 3.08 -16.65
C ILE A 96 2.24 2.66 -15.21
N ASP A 97 1.93 3.52 -14.25
CA ASP A 97 2.06 3.20 -12.83
C ASP A 97 1.06 2.12 -12.44
N HIS A 98 1.51 1.14 -11.66
CA HIS A 98 0.77 -0.08 -11.38
C HIS A 98 1.12 -0.63 -10.00
N SER A 99 0.19 -1.37 -9.42
CA SER A 99 0.34 -2.02 -8.11
C SER A 99 0.14 -3.53 -8.23
N VAL A 100 0.96 -4.28 -7.50
CA VAL A 100 0.86 -5.74 -7.37
C VAL A 100 0.85 -6.14 -5.90
N LEU A 101 0.24 -7.29 -5.59
CA LEU A 101 0.26 -7.87 -4.26
C LEU A 101 1.47 -8.81 -4.12
N CYS A 102 2.23 -8.61 -3.06
CA CYS A 102 3.39 -9.40 -2.71
C CYS A 102 3.25 -10.03 -1.32
N VAL A 103 3.83 -11.22 -1.15
CA VAL A 103 3.97 -11.91 0.16
C VAL A 103 5.26 -12.71 0.12
N GLY A 104 6.10 -12.59 1.15
CA GLY A 104 7.33 -13.38 1.25
C GLY A 104 8.38 -13.11 0.19
N GLY A 105 8.46 -11.85 -0.27
CA GLY A 105 9.40 -11.45 -1.32
C GLY A 105 9.08 -11.97 -2.71
N VAL A 106 7.84 -12.42 -2.95
CA VAL A 106 7.36 -12.78 -4.29
C VAL A 106 6.09 -12.02 -4.63
N ILE A 107 5.91 -11.69 -5.91
CA ILE A 107 4.65 -11.17 -6.43
C ILE A 107 3.65 -12.32 -6.44
N ARG A 108 2.66 -12.26 -5.54
CA ARG A 108 1.60 -13.28 -5.42
C ARG A 108 0.46 -13.05 -6.39
N LYS A 109 0.14 -11.78 -6.66
CA LYS A 109 -0.90 -11.41 -7.60
C LYS A 109 -0.57 -10.10 -8.30
N ASN A 110 -0.50 -10.18 -9.62
CA ASN A 110 -0.67 -9.04 -10.50
C ASN A 110 -2.18 -8.92 -10.82
N PRO A 111 -2.89 -7.87 -10.40
CA PRO A 111 -4.33 -7.73 -10.65
C PRO A 111 -4.65 -7.28 -12.07
N SER A 112 -3.66 -7.01 -12.93
CA SER A 112 -3.87 -6.51 -14.29
C SER A 112 -4.74 -7.43 -15.14
N LEU A 113 -5.70 -6.83 -15.87
CA LEU A 113 -6.44 -7.50 -16.95
C LEU A 113 -5.66 -7.55 -18.27
N ASP A 114 -4.56 -6.81 -18.38
CA ASP A 114 -3.69 -6.84 -19.55
C ASP A 114 -2.53 -7.82 -19.28
N PRO A 115 -2.23 -8.74 -20.23
CA PRO A 115 -1.05 -9.59 -20.14
C PRO A 115 0.22 -8.72 -20.21
N ASP A 116 1.30 -9.22 -19.60
CA ASP A 116 2.63 -8.58 -19.58
C ASP A 116 2.67 -7.19 -18.89
N ASN A 117 1.77 -6.94 -17.95
CA ASN A 117 1.73 -5.70 -17.17
C ASN A 117 2.58 -5.80 -15.89
N ASP A 118 3.79 -6.33 -16.02
CA ASP A 118 4.72 -6.50 -14.91
C ASP A 118 5.43 -5.20 -14.56
N LEU A 119 5.75 -5.05 -13.27
CA LEU A 119 6.58 -3.94 -12.78
C LEU A 119 8.02 -4.13 -13.24
N VAL A 120 8.59 -3.10 -13.85
CA VAL A 120 9.98 -3.13 -14.35
C VAL A 120 10.81 -1.94 -13.90
N THR A 121 10.18 -0.81 -13.59
CA THR A 121 10.86 0.42 -13.17
C THR A 121 10.14 1.05 -11.99
N PRO A 122 10.78 2.00 -11.28
CA PRO A 122 10.11 2.85 -10.30
C PRO A 122 8.88 3.56 -10.89
N ALA A 123 7.95 3.97 -10.01
CA ALA A 123 6.76 4.75 -10.37
C ALA A 123 7.13 6.13 -10.92
N SER A 124 6.13 6.91 -11.34
CA SER A 124 6.33 8.27 -11.89
C SER A 124 7.06 9.23 -10.95
N ASP A 125 7.03 8.98 -9.64
CA ASP A 125 7.77 9.71 -8.60
C ASP A 125 9.24 9.26 -8.43
N GLN A 126 9.72 8.39 -9.33
CA GLN A 126 11.06 7.82 -9.35
C GLN A 126 11.37 6.84 -8.20
N ASN A 127 10.37 6.37 -7.45
CA ASN A 127 10.53 5.39 -6.38
C ASN A 127 9.67 4.14 -6.62
N PHE A 128 10.15 2.99 -6.17
CA PHE A 128 9.22 1.90 -5.85
C PHE A 128 8.58 2.22 -4.50
N GLN A 129 7.33 1.81 -4.31
CA GLN A 129 6.64 2.03 -3.05
C GLN A 129 6.11 0.71 -2.51
N THR A 130 6.39 0.39 -1.25
CA THR A 130 5.66 -0.67 -0.55
C THR A 130 4.59 -0.05 0.32
N THR A 131 3.36 -0.54 0.20
CA THR A 131 2.23 -0.11 1.03
C THR A 131 1.71 -1.29 1.83
N TYR A 132 1.63 -1.13 3.14
CA TYR A 132 1.04 -2.09 4.06
C TYR A 132 -0.28 -1.55 4.56
N VAL A 133 -1.26 -2.44 4.69
CA VAL A 133 -2.50 -2.15 5.41
C VAL A 133 -2.34 -2.73 6.81
N VAL A 134 -2.27 -1.86 7.82
CA VAL A 134 -2.00 -2.24 9.22
C VAL A 134 -3.05 -1.65 10.15
N PRO A 135 -3.29 -2.24 11.33
CA PRO A 135 -4.15 -1.64 12.34
C PRO A 135 -3.70 -0.22 12.71
N GLN A 136 -4.64 0.72 12.79
CA GLN A 136 -4.37 2.10 13.23
C GLN A 136 -3.84 2.15 14.68
N ARG A 137 -4.18 1.14 15.48
CA ARG A 137 -3.66 0.92 16.83
C ARG A 137 -3.29 -0.56 16.99
N PRO A 138 -2.21 -0.90 17.71
CA PRO A 138 -1.99 -2.28 18.12
C PRO A 138 -3.23 -2.77 18.89
N PRO A 139 -3.84 -3.90 18.50
CA PRO A 139 -5.11 -4.36 19.09
C PRO A 139 -4.99 -4.75 20.58
N PHE A 140 -3.79 -4.76 21.13
CA PHE A 140 -3.47 -5.24 22.48
C PHE A 140 -3.15 -4.13 23.48
N ILE A 141 -3.17 -2.87 23.05
CA ILE A 141 -2.78 -1.75 23.90
C ILE A 141 -3.98 -0.82 23.99
N SER A 142 -4.58 -0.70 25.18
CA SER A 142 -5.63 0.30 25.39
C SER A 142 -5.07 1.70 25.16
N GLU A 143 -5.95 2.69 24.93
CA GLU A 143 -5.50 4.07 24.80
C GLU A 143 -4.67 4.53 26.00
N GLN A 144 -5.06 4.08 27.18
CA GLN A 144 -4.33 4.34 28.42
C GLN A 144 -2.96 3.66 28.42
N ASP A 145 -2.88 2.38 28.03
CA ASP A 145 -1.61 1.64 27.97
C ASP A 145 -0.64 2.27 26.95
N PHE A 146 -1.15 2.78 25.82
CA PHE A 146 -0.32 3.45 24.82
C PHE A 146 0.25 4.75 25.37
N VAL A 147 -0.59 5.55 26.03
CA VAL A 147 -0.16 6.79 26.70
C VAL A 147 0.88 6.49 27.79
N ASP A 148 0.71 5.41 28.53
CA ASP A 148 1.63 5.05 29.62
C ASP A 148 2.97 4.51 29.11
N VAL A 149 2.98 3.75 28.01
CA VAL A 149 4.22 3.38 27.30
C VAL A 149 4.92 4.61 26.71
N ALA A 150 4.19 5.52 26.07
CA ALA A 150 4.77 6.74 25.53
C ALA A 150 5.36 7.64 26.64
N ARG A 151 4.71 7.71 27.81
CA ARG A 151 5.21 8.41 29.00
C ARG A 151 6.45 7.73 29.59
N SER A 152 6.48 6.40 29.65
CA SER A 152 7.66 5.68 30.15
C SER A 152 8.87 5.92 29.27
N TRP A 153 8.71 5.89 27.94
CA TRP A 153 9.80 6.19 27.01
C TRP A 153 10.32 7.63 27.13
N ARG A 154 9.47 8.62 27.43
CA ARG A 154 9.93 9.99 27.74
C ARG A 154 10.71 10.05 29.05
N ARG A 155 10.21 9.42 30.12
CA ARG A 155 10.87 9.37 31.43
C ARG A 155 12.23 8.68 31.34
N ASP A 156 12.31 7.63 30.54
CA ASP A 156 13.50 6.79 30.39
C ASP A 156 14.48 7.38 29.35
N GLY A 157 14.18 8.56 28.79
CA GLY A 157 15.05 9.28 27.85
C GLY A 157 15.11 8.66 26.46
N ILE A 158 14.26 7.68 26.16
CA ILE A 158 14.19 6.97 24.88
C ILE A 158 13.53 7.84 23.81
N LEU A 159 12.61 8.74 24.21
CA LEU A 159 11.82 9.55 23.29
C LEU A 159 11.92 11.04 23.67
N SER A 160 12.76 11.79 22.97
CA SER A 160 12.85 13.25 23.06
C SER A 160 12.09 13.89 21.89
N ILE A 161 10.87 14.39 22.16
CA ILE A 161 10.19 15.28 21.22
C ILE A 161 10.52 16.70 21.65
N GLU A 162 11.38 17.38 20.90
CA GLU A 162 11.49 18.83 21.01
C GLU A 162 10.22 19.42 20.38
N ALA A 163 9.38 20.03 21.19
CA ALA A 163 8.26 20.80 20.67
C ALA A 163 8.81 22.07 20.02
N THR A 164 8.70 22.15 18.69
CA THR A 164 8.80 23.41 17.93
C THR A 164 7.52 24.22 18.08
#